data_AF-A0A6P4IEC1-F1
#
_entry.id   AF-A0A6P4IEC1-F1
#
_cell.length_a   1.000
_cell.length_b   1.000
_cell.length_c   1.000
_cell.angle_alpha   90.00
_cell.angle_beta   90.00
_cell.angle_gamma   90.00
#
_symmetry.space_group_name_H-M   'P 1'
#
loop_
_entity.id
_entity.type
_entity.pdbx_description
1 polymer ?
#
loop_
_entity_poly.entity_id
_entity_poly.type
_entity_poly.pdbx_seq_one_letter_code
_entity_poly.pdbx_strand_id
1 'polypeptide(L)'
;MRANQFGGNNDRRGKYKLLAIILELTNIKCTSLDTDFTDIDYCFLKSVNRSYKYLSLKVKLFKTPITKVKINFEILKRYNGYRPWLYNVTVDACRFLRNPKSNLFIEYIHGFFKNYSNMNHTCPFDHDIIVEKVPISFMNERLTQVLPIPTGDYLFQSNWLAYDINRAKVNLYLTLS
;
A
#
# COMPACT_ATOMS: atom_id res chain seq x y z
N MET A 1 53.17 -18.50 -25.98
CA MET A 1 52.61 -18.44 -27.35
C MET A 1 51.34 -19.27 -27.39
N ARG A 2 50.26 -18.68 -27.94
CA ARG A 2 49.05 -19.28 -28.59
C ARG A 2 48.33 -20.44 -27.85
N ALA A 3 47.12 -20.29 -27.31
CA ALA A 3 45.81 -19.95 -27.91
C ALA A 3 45.06 -21.13 -28.59
N ASN A 4 43.79 -21.26 -28.17
CA ASN A 4 42.61 -21.84 -28.84
C ASN A 4 42.40 -23.37 -28.86
N GLN A 5 41.19 -23.93 -28.77
CA GLN A 5 39.82 -23.53 -28.33
C GLN A 5 38.89 -24.76 -28.58
N PHE A 6 37.68 -24.74 -27.98
CA PHE A 6 36.44 -25.50 -28.31
C PHE A 6 36.33 -26.98 -27.89
N GLY A 7 35.25 -27.45 -27.24
CA GLY A 7 33.99 -26.81 -26.87
C GLY A 7 33.04 -27.78 -26.15
N GLY A 8 31.82 -27.31 -25.84
CA GLY A 8 30.68 -28.19 -25.53
C GLY A 8 30.00 -28.01 -24.16
N ASN A 9 29.11 -27.01 -24.09
CA ASN A 9 27.90 -26.88 -23.25
C ASN A 9 27.58 -27.94 -22.17
N ASN A 10 27.29 -27.46 -20.95
CA ASN A 10 25.89 -27.40 -20.52
C ASN A 10 25.68 -26.47 -19.31
N ASP A 11 24.99 -25.37 -19.58
CA ASP A 11 24.42 -24.41 -18.64
C ASP A 11 23.50 -25.12 -17.64
N ARG A 12 24.00 -25.36 -16.42
CA ARG A 12 23.19 -25.78 -15.27
C ARG A 12 22.62 -24.55 -14.55
N ARG A 13 21.80 -23.76 -15.24
CA ARG A 13 20.80 -22.90 -14.59
C ARG A 13 19.70 -23.79 -14.04
N GLY A 14 19.92 -24.30 -12.83
CA GLY A 14 18.86 -24.83 -11.98
C GLY A 14 17.79 -23.76 -11.82
N LYS A 15 16.66 -23.95 -12.51
CA LYS A 15 15.42 -23.22 -12.25
C LYS A 15 15.00 -23.53 -10.82
N TYR A 16 15.41 -22.71 -9.86
CA TYR A 16 14.58 -22.50 -8.69
C TYR A 16 13.27 -21.93 -9.24
N LYS A 17 12.24 -22.77 -9.31
CA LYS A 17 10.88 -22.35 -9.55
C LYS A 17 10.50 -21.52 -8.34
N LEU A 18 10.83 -20.23 -8.36
CA LEU A 18 10.29 -19.28 -7.39
C LEU A 18 8.77 -19.45 -7.51
N LEU A 19 8.13 -19.95 -6.46
CA LEU A 19 6.68 -19.88 -6.37
C LEU A 19 6.36 -18.38 -6.48
N ALA A 20 5.82 -17.97 -7.63
CA ALA A 20 5.42 -16.61 -7.84
C ALA A 20 4.24 -16.36 -6.90
N ILE A 21 4.48 -15.63 -5.81
CA ILE A 21 3.42 -15.21 -4.90
C ILE A 21 2.50 -14.29 -5.69
N ILE A 22 1.20 -14.57 -5.66
CA ILE A 22 0.17 -13.75 -6.30
C ILE A 22 -0.56 -12.97 -5.21
N LEU A 23 -0.63 -11.65 -5.36
CA LEU A 23 -1.45 -10.76 -4.57
C LEU A 23 -2.87 -10.68 -5.14
N GLU A 24 -3.84 -10.99 -4.29
CA GLU A 24 -5.25 -10.73 -4.54
C GLU A 24 -5.78 -9.74 -3.50
N LEU A 25 -6.42 -8.65 -3.94
CA LEU A 25 -7.17 -7.77 -3.05
C LEU A 25 -8.60 -8.27 -2.98
N THR A 26 -9.02 -8.70 -1.79
CA THR A 26 -10.34 -9.34 -1.60
C THR A 26 -11.41 -8.34 -1.19
N ASN A 27 -11.04 -7.29 -0.44
CA ASN A 27 -11.98 -6.26 -0.02
C ASN A 27 -11.26 -4.98 0.40
N ILE A 28 -11.96 -3.85 0.34
CA ILE A 28 -11.56 -2.60 0.98
C ILE A 28 -12.74 -2.03 1.77
N LYS A 29 -12.50 -1.62 3.01
CA LYS A 29 -13.47 -0.91 3.84
C LYS A 29 -12.86 0.39 4.31
N CYS A 30 -13.49 1.50 3.96
CA CYS A 30 -13.13 2.81 4.47
C CYS A 30 -14.24 3.32 5.37
N THR A 31 -13.86 3.99 6.45
CA THR A 31 -14.79 4.47 7.47
C THR A 31 -14.37 5.87 7.88
N SER A 32 -15.29 6.84 7.77
CA SER A 32 -15.14 8.09 8.51
C SER A 32 -15.52 7.86 9.97
N LEU A 33 -14.67 8.33 10.87
CA LEU A 33 -14.85 8.26 12.31
C LEU A 33 -15.28 9.61 12.91
N ASP A 34 -15.21 10.67 12.11
CA ASP A 34 -15.60 12.03 12.46
C ASP A 34 -16.18 12.72 11.22
N THR A 35 -17.49 12.54 11.03
CA THR A 35 -18.24 13.00 9.85
C THR A 35 -18.31 14.52 9.74
N ASP A 36 -18.09 15.26 10.82
CA ASP A 36 -18.02 16.72 10.80
C ASP A 36 -16.66 17.24 10.30
N PHE A 37 -15.66 16.36 10.25
CA PHE A 37 -14.31 16.68 9.81
C PHE A 37 -14.03 16.13 8.40
N THR A 38 -14.46 14.91 8.13
CA THR A 38 -14.17 14.18 6.89
C THR A 38 -15.27 13.18 6.55
N ASP A 39 -15.46 12.89 5.27
CA ASP A 39 -16.33 11.80 4.83
C ASP A 39 -15.76 11.03 3.64
N ILE A 40 -16.20 9.79 3.44
CA ILE A 40 -15.74 8.92 2.35
C ILE A 40 -16.70 9.06 1.17
N ASP A 41 -16.29 9.74 0.10
CA ASP A 41 -17.09 9.90 -1.12
C ASP A 41 -17.22 8.55 -1.86
N TYR A 42 -16.08 7.86 -2.02
CA TYR A 42 -16.07 6.49 -2.52
C TYR A 42 -14.85 5.74 -2.01
N CYS A 43 -15.00 4.42 -1.87
CA CYS A 43 -13.94 3.49 -1.49
C CYS A 43 -14.28 2.10 -2.00
N PHE A 44 -13.61 1.63 -3.06
CA PHE A 44 -13.98 0.37 -3.69
C PHE A 44 -12.82 -0.29 -4.43
N LEU A 45 -13.01 -1.59 -4.69
CA LEU A 45 -12.30 -2.35 -5.70
C LEU A 45 -13.22 -2.51 -6.91
N LYS A 46 -12.73 -2.23 -8.12
CA LYS A 46 -13.49 -2.42 -9.36
C LYS A 46 -12.80 -3.41 -10.27
N SER A 47 -13.57 -4.37 -10.78
CA SER A 47 -13.15 -5.25 -11.87
C SER A 47 -13.68 -4.69 -13.17
N VAL A 48 -12.79 -4.24 -14.07
CA VAL A 48 -13.17 -3.75 -15.39
C VAL A 48 -13.23 -4.90 -16.38
N ASN A 49 -12.23 -5.79 -16.33
CA ASN A 49 -12.18 -7.03 -17.09
C ASN A 49 -11.34 -8.08 -16.33
N ARG A 50 -11.07 -9.23 -16.96
CA ARG A 50 -10.33 -10.34 -16.31
C ARG A 50 -8.94 -9.94 -15.82
N SER A 51 -8.25 -9.05 -16.53
CA SER A 51 -6.86 -8.67 -16.26
C SER A 51 -6.70 -7.29 -15.64
N TYR A 52 -7.72 -6.43 -15.73
CA TYR A 52 -7.70 -5.08 -15.19
C TYR A 52 -8.71 -4.93 -14.04
N LYS A 53 -8.14 -4.87 -12.84
CA LYS A 53 -8.81 -4.54 -11.59
C LYS A 53 -8.07 -3.39 -10.94
N TYR A 54 -8.79 -2.52 -10.24
CA TYR A 54 -8.18 -1.37 -9.58
C TYR A 54 -8.87 -1.01 -8.26
N LEU A 55 -8.14 -0.29 -7.42
CA LEU A 55 -8.62 0.31 -6.18
C LEU A 55 -8.83 1.81 -6.39
N SER A 56 -9.90 2.38 -5.82
CA SER A 56 -10.09 3.83 -5.77
C SER A 56 -10.72 4.26 -4.46
N LEU A 57 -10.27 5.41 -3.96
CA LEU A 57 -10.67 6.03 -2.72
C LEU A 57 -10.69 7.55 -2.90
N LYS A 58 -11.78 8.19 -2.48
CA LYS A 58 -11.84 9.64 -2.31
C LYS A 58 -12.44 9.98 -0.96
N VAL A 59 -11.80 10.95 -0.32
CA VAL A 59 -12.15 11.46 1.00
C VAL A 59 -12.40 12.96 0.88
N LYS A 60 -13.57 13.39 1.31
CA LYS A 60 -13.96 14.80 1.38
C LYS A 60 -13.43 15.40 2.67
N LEU A 61 -12.76 16.55 2.59
CA LEU A 61 -12.29 17.28 3.77
C LEU A 61 -13.19 18.49 4.02
N PHE A 62 -13.85 18.54 5.18
CA PHE A 62 -14.74 19.65 5.53
C PHE A 62 -14.06 20.75 6.34
N LYS A 63 -12.91 20.45 6.96
CA LYS A 63 -12.12 21.40 7.76
C LYS A 63 -10.70 21.47 7.21
N THR A 64 -10.45 22.49 6.39
CA THR A 64 -9.16 22.79 5.76
C THR A 64 -8.67 24.19 6.15
N PRO A 65 -7.36 24.48 6.08
CA PRO A 65 -6.26 23.56 5.74
C PRO A 65 -5.87 22.64 6.91
N ILE A 66 -5.54 21.38 6.61
CA ILE A 66 -5.00 20.42 7.59
C ILE A 66 -3.48 20.51 7.62
N THR A 67 -2.92 20.92 8.76
CA THR A 67 -1.47 21.15 8.94
C THR A 67 -0.76 20.08 9.75
N LYS A 68 -1.49 19.23 10.47
CA LYS A 68 -0.94 18.16 11.31
C LYS A 68 -1.65 16.84 11.00
N VAL A 69 -0.92 15.92 10.38
CA VAL A 69 -1.42 14.59 10.03
C VAL A 69 -0.48 13.52 10.56
N LYS A 70 -1.03 12.56 11.29
CA LYS A 70 -0.34 11.31 11.64
C LYS A 70 -1.09 10.14 11.02
N ILE A 71 -0.35 9.15 10.53
CA ILE A 71 -0.92 7.93 9.99
C ILE A 71 -0.35 6.76 10.78
N ASN A 72 -1.22 5.93 11.32
CA ASN A 72 -0.83 4.66 11.91
C ASN A 72 -1.09 3.54 10.89
N PHE A 73 -0.07 2.74 10.61
CA PHE A 73 -0.16 1.56 9.74
C PHE A 73 0.01 0.30 10.56
N GLU A 74 -0.84 -0.69 10.33
CA GLU A 74 -0.79 -1.99 10.97
C GLU A 74 -1.01 -3.13 9.96
N ILE A 75 -0.17 -4.16 10.01
CA ILE A 75 -0.36 -5.39 9.23
C ILE A 75 -0.76 -6.52 10.17
N LEU A 76 -1.96 -7.06 9.93
CA LEU A 76 -2.49 -8.21 10.65
C LEU A 76 -2.50 -9.43 9.73
N LYS A 77 -2.13 -10.60 10.25
CA LYS A 77 -2.27 -11.88 9.56
C LYS A 77 -3.45 -12.65 10.13
N ARG A 78 -4.21 -13.31 9.25
CA ARG A 78 -5.33 -14.15 9.64
C ARG A 78 -4.83 -15.53 10.06
N TYR A 79 -5.18 -15.91 11.28
CA TYR A 79 -5.11 -17.26 11.80
C TYR A 79 -6.54 -17.62 12.27
N ASN A 80 -6.72 -17.88 13.57
CA ASN A 80 -8.04 -17.89 14.23
C ASN A 80 -8.53 -16.45 14.51
N GLY A 81 -8.63 -15.65 13.45
CA GLY A 81 -8.85 -14.20 13.50
C GLY A 81 -7.60 -13.39 13.08
N TYR A 82 -7.78 -12.09 12.90
CA TYR A 82 -6.69 -11.17 12.55
C TYR A 82 -5.86 -10.85 13.80
N ARG A 83 -4.56 -11.16 13.74
CA ARG A 83 -3.60 -10.87 14.82
C ARG A 83 -2.46 -10.00 14.29
N PRO A 84 -1.90 -9.08 15.11
CA PRO A 84 -0.74 -8.30 14.71
C PRO A 84 0.38 -9.23 14.24
N TRP A 85 1.00 -8.91 13.10
CA TRP A 85 2.04 -9.76 12.52
C TRP A 85 3.44 -9.16 12.65
N LEU A 86 3.70 -8.03 11.97
CA LEU A 86 5.06 -7.51 11.86
C LEU A 86 5.16 -6.01 12.18
N TYR A 87 4.30 -5.19 11.59
CA TYR A 87 4.43 -3.73 11.67
C TYR A 87 3.17 -3.11 12.26
N ASN A 88 3.38 -2.32 13.32
CA ASN A 88 2.43 -1.34 13.84
C ASN A 88 3.23 -0.06 14.10
N VAL A 89 3.11 0.92 13.19
CA VAL A 89 3.95 2.12 13.20
C VAL A 89 3.10 3.36 12.97
N THR A 90 3.43 4.43 13.69
CA THR A 90 2.79 5.74 13.51
C THR A 90 3.79 6.73 12.93
N VAL A 91 3.37 7.46 11.90
CA VAL A 91 4.23 8.37 11.13
C VAL A 91 3.59 9.74 11.09
N ASP A 92 4.40 10.78 11.30
CA ASP A 92 4.02 12.15 10.94
C ASP A 92 4.10 12.30 9.41
N ALA A 93 2.94 12.33 8.75
CA ALA A 93 2.87 12.36 7.29
C ALA A 93 3.43 13.65 6.73
N CYS A 94 3.18 14.79 7.39
CA CYS A 94 3.67 16.09 6.97
C CYS A 94 5.21 16.15 7.00
N ARG A 95 5.83 15.58 8.04
CA ARG A 95 7.28 15.46 8.16
C ARG A 95 7.86 14.47 7.15
N PHE A 96 7.21 13.32 6.96
CA PHE A 96 7.64 12.31 6.00
C PHE A 96 7.65 12.86 4.57
N LEU A 97 6.61 13.60 4.15
CA LEU A 97 6.50 14.14 2.78
C LEU A 97 7.60 15.19 2.47
N ARG A 98 8.19 15.83 3.49
CA ARG A 98 9.36 16.72 3.31
C ARG A 98 10.65 15.96 3.01
N ASN A 99 10.79 14.75 3.54
CA ASN A 99 11.96 13.90 3.30
C ASN A 99 11.54 12.42 3.28
N PRO A 100 10.97 11.92 2.17
CA PRO A 100 10.46 10.55 2.09
C PRO A 100 11.52 9.48 2.32
N LYS A 101 12.79 9.78 2.00
CA LYS A 101 13.92 8.87 2.21
C LYS A 101 14.32 8.68 3.68
N SER A 102 13.69 9.43 4.60
CA SER A 102 13.98 9.32 6.04
C SER A 102 13.50 8.00 6.67
N ASN A 103 12.56 7.29 6.03
CA ASN A 103 12.09 5.99 6.48
C ASN A 103 11.76 5.09 5.28
N LEU A 104 12.65 4.13 5.00
CA LEU A 104 12.54 3.24 3.84
C LEU A 104 11.25 2.40 3.85
N PHE A 105 10.78 1.98 5.02
CA PHE A 105 9.54 1.21 5.14
C PHE A 105 8.32 2.06 4.75
N ILE A 106 8.28 3.31 5.18
CA ILE A 106 7.19 4.22 4.83
C ILE A 106 7.30 4.68 3.37
N GLU A 107 8.51 4.90 2.86
CA GLU A 107 8.74 5.15 1.43
C GLU A 107 8.21 4.00 0.57
N TYR A 108 8.44 2.76 1.00
CA TYR A 108 7.93 1.57 0.34
C TYR A 108 6.40 1.54 0.30
N ILE A 109 5.74 1.75 1.45
CA ILE A 109 4.26 1.84 1.58
C ILE A 109 3.70 2.98 0.72
N HIS A 110 4.27 4.18 0.85
CA HIS A 110 3.85 5.37 0.09
C HIS A 110 3.91 5.13 -1.42
N GLY A 111 4.92 4.40 -1.88
CA GLY A 111 5.07 4.08 -3.30
C GLY A 111 3.99 3.17 -3.90
N PHE A 112 3.11 2.54 -3.10
CA PHE A 112 1.94 1.82 -3.63
C PHE A 112 0.86 2.74 -4.18
N PHE A 113 0.79 3.98 -3.72
CA PHE A 113 -0.27 4.91 -4.11
C PHE A 113 0.23 6.27 -4.59
N LYS A 114 1.51 6.61 -4.40
CA LYS A 114 2.05 7.93 -4.78
C LYS A 114 1.69 8.34 -6.21
N ASN A 115 1.89 7.48 -7.21
CA ASN A 115 1.65 7.84 -8.62
C ASN A 115 0.15 7.93 -9.00
N TYR A 116 -0.72 7.55 -8.07
CA TYR A 116 -2.17 7.45 -8.24
C TYR A 116 -2.90 8.34 -7.23
N SER A 117 -2.19 9.21 -6.53
CA SER A 117 -2.73 10.01 -5.44
C SER A 117 -2.34 11.48 -5.58
N ASN A 118 -3.20 12.37 -5.07
CA ASN A 118 -2.87 13.78 -4.92
C ASN A 118 -2.15 14.10 -3.59
N MET A 119 -1.82 13.10 -2.75
CA MET A 119 -1.15 13.30 -1.45
C MET A 119 0.38 13.48 -1.53
N ASN A 120 0.93 13.83 -2.70
CA ASN A 120 2.39 13.83 -2.93
C ASN A 120 3.09 15.14 -2.59
N HIS A 121 2.39 16.11 -2.00
CA HIS A 121 2.95 17.39 -1.61
C HIS A 121 3.05 17.49 -0.09
N THR A 122 3.88 18.40 0.40
CA THR A 122 3.95 18.68 1.84
C THR A 122 2.70 19.40 2.32
N CYS A 123 2.31 19.16 3.57
CA CYS A 123 1.23 19.91 4.24
C CYS A 123 1.45 21.44 4.12
N PRO A 124 0.37 22.25 4.09
CA PRO A 124 -1.03 21.89 4.39
C PRO A 124 -1.75 21.11 3.29
N PHE A 125 -2.77 20.33 3.68
CA PHE A 125 -3.78 19.78 2.77
C PHE A 125 -5.04 20.65 2.80
N ASP A 126 -5.38 21.26 1.68
CA ASP A 126 -6.51 22.19 1.52
C ASP A 126 -7.53 21.73 0.48
N HIS A 127 -7.38 20.50 -0.03
CA HIS A 127 -8.26 19.87 -1.00
C HIS A 127 -8.63 18.45 -0.57
N ASP A 128 -9.69 17.91 -1.16
CA ASP A 128 -10.08 16.51 -1.01
C ASP A 128 -8.91 15.56 -1.30
N ILE A 129 -8.88 14.43 -0.59
CA ILE A 129 -7.84 13.42 -0.75
C ILE A 129 -8.31 12.35 -1.71
N ILE A 130 -7.49 12.08 -2.73
CA ILE A 130 -7.84 11.17 -3.82
C ILE A 130 -6.72 10.15 -4.00
N VAL A 131 -7.12 8.89 -4.13
CA VAL A 131 -6.32 7.77 -4.63
C VAL A 131 -7.15 7.12 -5.74
N GLU A 132 -6.75 7.32 -6.99
CA GLU A 132 -7.55 6.98 -8.16
C GLU A 132 -6.91 5.86 -8.98
N LYS A 133 -7.69 4.82 -9.25
CA LYS A 133 -7.38 3.72 -10.18
C LYS A 133 -6.02 3.08 -9.98
N VAL A 134 -5.63 2.78 -8.74
CA VAL A 134 -4.42 1.99 -8.45
C VAL A 134 -4.60 0.58 -9.02
N PRO A 135 -3.83 0.15 -10.04
CA PRO A 135 -3.99 -1.17 -10.63
C PRO A 135 -3.51 -2.26 -9.65
N ILE A 136 -4.27 -3.35 -9.52
CA ILE A 136 -3.86 -4.48 -8.67
C ILE A 136 -2.59 -5.13 -9.19
N SER A 137 -2.37 -5.18 -10.51
CA SER A 137 -1.14 -5.68 -11.12
C SER A 137 0.09 -4.90 -10.65
N PHE A 138 0.00 -3.58 -10.60
CA PHE A 138 1.06 -2.71 -10.08
C PHE A 138 1.36 -3.00 -8.59
N MET A 139 0.32 -3.20 -7.77
CA MET A 139 0.52 -3.57 -6.36
C MET A 139 1.17 -4.95 -6.24
N ASN A 140 0.77 -5.92 -7.06
CA ASN A 140 1.34 -7.26 -7.08
C ASN A 140 2.84 -7.25 -7.43
N GLU A 141 3.22 -6.56 -8.50
CA GLU A 141 4.62 -6.41 -8.90
C GLU A 141 5.46 -5.77 -7.80
N ARG A 142 4.97 -4.68 -7.21
CA ARG A 142 5.70 -3.98 -6.14
C ARG A 142 5.86 -4.84 -4.89
N LEU A 143 4.83 -5.59 -4.51
CA LEU A 143 4.85 -6.43 -3.30
C LEU A 143 5.84 -7.58 -3.43
N THR A 144 5.77 -8.30 -4.55
CA THR A 144 6.50 -9.54 -4.80
C THR A 144 7.99 -9.31 -5.08
N GLN A 145 8.36 -8.12 -5.57
CA GLN A 145 9.76 -7.79 -5.86
C GLN A 145 10.58 -7.42 -4.62
N VAL A 146 9.95 -7.00 -3.52
CA VAL A 146 10.66 -6.38 -2.40
C VAL A 146 10.67 -7.22 -1.13
N LEU A 147 9.55 -7.85 -0.76
CA LEU A 147 9.45 -8.56 0.53
C LEU A 147 9.04 -10.03 0.33
N PRO A 148 9.77 -11.00 0.91
CA PRO A 148 9.36 -12.40 0.94
C PRO A 148 8.25 -12.58 2.00
N ILE A 149 7.06 -12.08 1.70
CA ILE A 149 5.89 -12.21 2.59
C ILE A 149 5.33 -13.64 2.44
N PRO A 150 5.15 -14.40 3.53
CA PRO A 150 4.62 -15.74 3.44
C PRO A 150 3.18 -15.72 2.92
N THR A 151 2.73 -16.84 2.35
CA THR A 151 1.34 -17.00 1.91
C THR A 151 0.36 -16.90 3.09
N GLY A 152 -0.87 -16.52 2.78
CA GLY A 152 -1.98 -16.39 3.72
C GLY A 152 -2.86 -15.17 3.48
N ASP A 153 -3.84 -15.00 4.35
CA ASP A 153 -4.73 -13.83 4.36
C ASP A 153 -4.20 -12.77 5.32
N TYR A 154 -4.25 -11.52 4.88
CA TYR A 154 -3.73 -10.36 5.58
C TYR A 154 -4.75 -9.21 5.57
N LEU A 155 -4.63 -8.34 6.55
CA LEU A 155 -5.32 -7.06 6.64
C LEU A 155 -4.27 -5.97 6.81
N PHE A 156 -4.18 -5.09 5.83
CA PHE A 156 -3.49 -3.82 5.96
C PHE A 156 -4.48 -2.79 6.49
N GLN A 157 -4.26 -2.35 7.72
CA GLN A 157 -5.07 -1.35 8.40
C GLN A 157 -4.30 -0.03 8.44
N SER A 158 -4.98 1.08 8.15
CA SER A 158 -4.46 2.42 8.39
C SER A 158 -5.47 3.30 9.12
N ASN A 159 -5.00 4.02 10.13
CA ASN A 159 -5.76 5.04 10.85
C ASN A 159 -5.18 6.42 10.52
N TRP A 160 -6.05 7.38 10.23
CA TRP A 160 -5.70 8.69 9.74
C TRP A 160 -6.08 9.74 10.78
N LEU A 161 -5.08 10.30 11.44
CA LEU A 161 -5.24 11.23 12.53
C LEU A 161 -4.97 12.65 12.06
N ALA A 162 -5.91 13.56 12.30
CA ALA A 162 -5.70 14.99 12.12
C ALA A 162 -5.81 15.67 13.49
N TYR A 163 -4.75 16.39 13.87
CA TYR A 163 -4.61 16.98 15.22
C TYR A 163 -4.80 15.94 16.33
N ASP A 164 -4.15 14.77 16.17
CA ASP A 164 -4.18 13.63 17.11
C ASP A 164 -5.55 12.97 17.36
N ILE A 165 -6.58 13.39 16.61
CA ILE A 165 -7.90 12.75 16.61
C ILE A 165 -8.00 11.86 15.37
N ASN A 166 -8.38 10.59 15.56
CA ASN A 166 -8.57 9.65 14.47
C ASN A 166 -9.82 10.01 13.68
N ARG A 167 -9.66 10.48 12.45
CA ARG A 167 -10.74 10.97 11.59
C ARG A 167 -11.26 9.91 10.63
N ALA A 168 -10.39 8.99 10.21
CA ALA A 168 -10.76 7.96 9.25
C ALA A 168 -9.94 6.69 9.42
N LYS A 169 -10.51 5.57 9.00
CA LYS A 169 -9.90 4.25 9.01
C LYS A 169 -10.05 3.58 7.65
N VAL A 170 -8.98 2.95 7.17
CA VAL A 170 -8.99 2.15 5.94
C VAL A 170 -8.48 0.74 6.25
N ASN A 171 -9.29 -0.25 5.91
CA ASN A 171 -8.97 -1.67 6.01
C ASN A 171 -8.91 -2.27 4.61
N LEU A 172 -7.73 -2.69 4.18
CA LEU A 172 -7.51 -3.40 2.93
C LEU A 172 -7.22 -4.87 3.21
N TYR A 173 -8.07 -5.74 2.70
CA TYR A 173 -7.97 -7.19 2.85
C TYR A 173 -7.27 -7.77 1.62
N LEU A 174 -6.27 -8.61 1.85
CA LEU A 174 -5.44 -9.19 0.81
C LEU A 174 -5.10 -10.66 1.08
N THR A 175 -4.95 -11.43 0.03
CA THR A 175 -4.53 -12.83 0.06
C THR A 175 -3.25 -12.98 -0.76
N LEU A 176 -2.29 -13.72 -0.22
CA LEU A 176 -1.04 -14.11 -0.87
C LEU A 176 -1.04 -15.63 -1.07
N SER A 177 -0.96 -16.07 -2.32
CA SER A 177 -1.02 -17.49 -2.72
C SER A 177 0.10 -17.88 -3.69
#